data_AF-A0A060R5X4-F1
#
_entry.id   AF-A0A060R5X4-F1
#
_cell.length_a   1.000
_cell.length_b   1.000
_cell.length_c   1.000
_cell.angle_alpha   90.00
_cell.angle_beta   90.00
_cell.angle_gamma   90.00
#
_symmetry.space_group_name_H-M   'P 1'
#
loop_
_entity.id
_entity.type
_entity.pdbx_description
1 polymer ?
#
loop_
_entity_poly.entity_id
_entity_poly.type
_entity_poly.pdbx_seq_one_letter_code
_entity_poly.pdbx_strand_id
1 'polypeptide(L)'
;MKKITLILIVALMPTISFAQKEATDAEVAELTKKAVESLKMAFQVPSDIKSYDNVIWKLFPTINMWTFLKLNTRNGMIFQLQYDVQGKNRMESILNPTILAEGKDAIIGRFTLYPTQNSWTFILLDQIDGRAYQVQWSQDEKKRGIVPIVGVSFSYSNQPNTF
;
A
#
# COMPACT_ATOMS: atom_id res chain seq x y z
N MET A 1 26.12 65.17 22.95
CA MET A 1 24.68 65.33 22.63
C MET A 1 24.53 65.48 21.12
N LYS A 2 23.63 64.66 20.52
CA LYS A 2 22.99 64.81 19.18
C LYS A 2 23.94 64.61 17.97
N LYS A 3 24.17 63.39 17.44
CA LYS A 3 23.26 62.51 16.66
C LYS A 3 22.47 63.23 15.54
N ILE A 4 23.07 63.82 14.49
CA ILE A 4 22.30 64.30 13.31
C ILE A 4 23.06 64.20 11.97
N THR A 5 23.79 63.13 11.67
CA THR A 5 24.33 62.99 10.30
C THR A 5 24.42 61.54 9.84
N LEU A 6 23.29 60.84 9.87
CA LEU A 6 23.11 59.62 9.07
C LEU A 6 21.63 59.30 8.85
N ILE A 7 20.85 60.28 8.39
CA ILE A 7 19.47 60.06 7.92
C ILE A 7 19.31 60.82 6.61
N LEU A 8 19.87 60.30 5.53
CA LEU A 8 19.52 60.80 4.19
C LEU A 8 19.71 59.81 3.03
N ILE A 9 20.06 58.54 3.29
CA ILE A 9 20.18 57.51 2.23
C ILE A 9 19.35 56.24 2.53
N VAL A 10 18.33 56.32 3.39
CA VAL A 10 17.39 55.20 3.61
C VAL A 10 16.01 55.47 2.99
N ALA A 11 15.80 56.64 2.39
CA ALA A 11 14.48 57.05 1.89
C ALA A 11 14.17 56.67 0.42
N LEU A 12 14.98 55.84 -0.24
CA LEU A 12 14.74 55.44 -1.64
C LEU A 12 15.17 54.00 -1.96
N MET A 13 14.82 53.06 -1.09
CA MET A 13 14.55 51.71 -1.56
C MET A 13 13.04 51.52 -1.48
N PRO A 14 12.32 51.24 -2.58
CA PRO A 14 11.02 50.64 -2.45
C PRO A 14 11.25 49.33 -1.72
N THR A 15 10.90 49.29 -0.43
CA THR A 15 10.61 48.02 0.22
C THR A 15 9.41 47.48 -0.55
N ILE A 16 9.69 46.69 -1.59
CA ILE A 16 8.70 45.75 -2.08
C ILE A 16 8.58 44.75 -0.94
N SER A 17 7.76 45.09 0.05
CA SER A 17 7.06 44.10 0.83
C SER A 17 6.28 43.32 -0.21
N PHE A 18 6.87 42.22 -0.69
CA PHE A 18 6.07 41.12 -1.14
C PHE A 18 5.31 40.66 0.11
N ALA A 19 4.15 41.27 0.34
CA ALA A 19 3.11 40.65 1.13
C ALA A 19 2.70 39.42 0.31
N GLN A 20 3.46 38.34 0.48
CA GLN A 20 3.03 37.04 -0.01
C GLN A 20 1.83 36.70 0.86
N LYS A 21 0.63 37.01 0.35
CA LYS A 21 -0.62 36.54 0.94
C LYS A 21 -0.47 35.02 1.01
N GLU A 22 -0.28 34.50 2.22
CA GLU A 22 -0.33 33.06 2.44
C GLU A 22 -1.69 32.60 1.95
N ALA A 23 -1.69 31.68 0.99
CA ALA A 23 -2.91 31.12 0.46
C ALA A 23 -3.60 30.41 1.62
N THR A 24 -4.85 30.78 1.87
CA THR A 24 -5.66 30.11 2.90
C THR A 24 -5.84 28.64 2.53
N ASP A 25 -6.05 27.76 3.52
CA ASP A 25 -6.28 26.34 3.28
C ASP A 25 -7.42 26.08 2.26
N ALA A 26 -8.41 26.98 2.23
CA ALA A 26 -9.50 26.95 1.27
C ALA A 26 -9.04 27.27 -0.17
N GLU A 27 -8.18 28.28 -0.34
CA GLU A 27 -7.59 28.62 -1.65
C GLU A 27 -6.66 27.51 -2.14
N VAL A 28 -5.90 26.88 -1.23
CA VAL A 28 -5.07 25.70 -1.56
C VAL A 28 -5.94 24.50 -1.95
N ALA A 29 -7.04 24.26 -1.24
CA ALA A 29 -8.01 23.21 -1.58
C ALA A 29 -8.67 23.44 -2.94
N GLU A 30 -8.98 24.70 -3.28
CA GLU A 30 -9.56 25.07 -4.56
C GLU A 30 -8.55 24.92 -5.71
N LEU A 31 -7.31 25.37 -5.50
CA LEU A 31 -6.21 25.20 -6.46
C LEU A 31 -5.88 23.72 -6.70
N THR A 32 -5.84 22.91 -5.65
CA THR A 32 -5.61 21.46 -5.78
C THR A 32 -6.76 20.77 -6.51
N LYS A 33 -8.01 21.12 -6.22
CA LYS A 33 -9.17 20.61 -6.97
C LYS A 33 -9.07 20.96 -8.46
N LYS A 34 -8.78 22.23 -8.78
CA LYS A 34 -8.63 22.70 -10.16
C LYS A 34 -7.46 22.02 -10.88
N ALA A 35 -6.33 21.83 -10.20
CA ALA A 35 -5.19 21.10 -10.74
C ALA A 35 -5.53 19.63 -11.04
N VAL A 36 -6.20 18.94 -10.11
CA VAL A 36 -6.66 17.55 -10.28
C VAL A 36 -7.65 17.43 -11.45
N GLU A 37 -8.58 18.38 -11.60
CA GLU A 37 -9.52 18.42 -12.72
C GLU A 37 -8.79 18.63 -14.05
N SER A 38 -7.84 19.57 -14.10
CA SER A 38 -7.04 19.80 -15.31
C SER A 38 -6.18 18.59 -15.69
N LEU A 39 -5.64 17.86 -14.71
CA LEU A 39 -4.86 16.64 -14.94
C LEU A 39 -5.73 15.49 -15.45
N LYS A 40 -6.94 15.32 -14.89
CA LYS A 40 -7.93 14.35 -15.37
C LYS A 40 -8.32 14.58 -16.83
N MET A 41 -8.50 15.86 -17.20
CA MET A 41 -8.84 16.25 -18.57
C MET A 41 -7.67 16.07 -19.53
N ALA A 42 -6.44 16.44 -19.14
CA ALA A 42 -5.25 16.36 -19.98
C ALA A 42 -4.80 14.93 -20.30
N PHE A 43 -5.05 13.98 -19.39
CA PHE A 43 -4.65 12.59 -19.58
C PHE A 43 -5.74 11.68 -20.16
N GLN A 44 -6.91 12.24 -20.53
CA GLN A 44 -8.08 11.46 -20.88
C GLN A 44 -8.32 10.32 -19.88
N VAL A 45 -8.02 10.56 -18.60
CA VAL A 45 -8.05 9.52 -17.56
C VAL A 45 -9.49 9.03 -17.57
N PRO A 46 -9.76 7.77 -17.96
CA PRO A 46 -11.12 7.27 -17.95
C PRO A 46 -11.66 7.52 -16.54
N SER A 47 -12.83 8.16 -16.45
CA SER A 47 -13.55 8.35 -15.17
C SER A 47 -13.79 7.02 -14.44
N ASP A 48 -13.56 5.91 -15.14
CA ASP A 48 -13.89 4.56 -14.78
C ASP A 48 -12.62 3.71 -14.57
N ILE A 49 -11.46 4.29 -14.23
CA ILE A 49 -10.35 3.50 -13.67
C ILE A 49 -10.84 2.92 -12.34
N LYS A 50 -11.46 1.75 -12.41
CA LYS A 50 -11.79 0.95 -11.25
C LYS A 50 -10.49 0.55 -10.59
N SER A 51 -10.16 1.17 -9.46
CA SER A 51 -9.16 0.60 -8.56
C SER A 51 -9.70 -0.75 -8.09
N TYR A 52 -9.04 -1.82 -8.52
CA TYR A 52 -9.34 -3.20 -8.11
C TYR A 52 -8.71 -3.53 -6.74
N ASP A 53 -8.32 -2.53 -5.96
CA ASP A 53 -7.72 -2.74 -4.65
C ASP A 53 -8.77 -2.92 -3.55
N ASN A 54 -10.03 -2.56 -3.83
CA ASN A 54 -11.15 -2.72 -2.90
C ASN A 54 -12.13 -3.82 -3.34
N VAL A 55 -11.63 -5.04 -3.56
CA VAL A 55 -12.43 -6.23 -3.91
C VAL A 55 -12.14 -7.37 -2.95
N ILE A 56 -13.16 -8.18 -2.62
CA ILE A 56 -13.02 -9.30 -1.67
C ILE A 56 -12.12 -10.41 -2.23
N TRP A 57 -12.22 -10.68 -3.53
CA TRP A 57 -11.49 -11.77 -4.17
C TRP A 57 -10.52 -11.24 -5.20
N LYS A 58 -9.23 -11.54 -5.04
CA LYS A 58 -8.16 -11.14 -5.97
C LYS A 58 -7.38 -12.37 -6.40
N LEU A 59 -7.05 -12.44 -7.69
CA LEU A 59 -6.33 -13.53 -8.30
C LEU A 59 -4.88 -13.13 -8.53
N PHE A 60 -3.94 -14.01 -8.19
CA PHE A 60 -2.52 -13.79 -8.32
C PHE A 60 -1.92 -14.91 -9.20
N PRO A 61 -1.25 -14.56 -10.32
CA PRO A 61 -0.60 -15.56 -11.16
C PRO A 61 0.61 -16.15 -10.43
N THR A 62 0.84 -17.44 -10.62
CA THR A 62 2.13 -18.06 -10.26
C THR A 62 3.04 -18.11 -11.48
N ILE A 63 4.31 -18.49 -11.28
CA ILE A 63 5.22 -18.77 -12.40
C ILE A 63 4.74 -19.99 -13.22
N ASN A 64 4.03 -20.93 -12.59
CA ASN A 64 3.34 -21.99 -13.33
C ASN A 64 2.10 -21.41 -14.00
N MET A 65 2.11 -21.35 -15.33
CA MET A 65 1.03 -20.75 -16.12
C MET A 65 -0.35 -21.37 -15.84
N TRP A 66 -0.42 -22.63 -15.40
CA TRP A 66 -1.69 -23.33 -15.13
C TRP A 66 -2.26 -23.03 -13.75
N THR A 67 -1.47 -22.42 -12.86
CA THR A 67 -1.80 -22.28 -11.44
C THR A 67 -1.88 -20.82 -11.01
N PHE A 68 -2.93 -20.51 -10.26
CA PHE A 68 -3.16 -19.21 -9.65
C PHE A 68 -3.45 -19.36 -8.16
N LEU A 69 -3.22 -18.29 -7.41
CA LEU A 69 -3.70 -18.16 -6.04
C LEU A 69 -4.87 -17.18 -6.00
N LYS A 70 -6.01 -17.62 -5.47
CA LYS A 70 -7.16 -16.77 -5.18
C LYS A 70 -7.14 -16.41 -3.70
N LEU A 71 -7.03 -15.12 -3.41
CA LEU A 71 -6.98 -14.58 -2.06
C LEU A 71 -8.32 -13.94 -1.71
N ASN A 72 -8.83 -14.23 -0.52
CA ASN A 72 -9.82 -13.40 0.14
C ASN A 72 -9.09 -12.23 0.83
N THR A 73 -9.16 -11.05 0.23
CA THR A 73 -8.44 -9.85 0.69
C THR A 73 -8.96 -9.35 2.04
N ARG A 74 -10.14 -9.79 2.48
CA ARG A 74 -10.75 -9.35 3.74
C ARG A 74 -10.22 -10.13 4.94
N ASN A 75 -9.93 -11.42 4.76
CA ASN A 75 -9.70 -12.34 5.87
C ASN A 75 -8.48 -13.25 5.72
N GLY A 76 -7.77 -13.20 4.59
CA GLY A 76 -6.50 -13.89 4.40
C GLY A 76 -6.60 -15.36 3.98
N MET A 77 -7.81 -15.88 3.71
CA MET A 77 -7.97 -17.23 3.16
C MET A 77 -7.41 -17.30 1.74
N ILE A 78 -6.70 -18.38 1.42
CA ILE A 78 -6.07 -18.59 0.11
C ILE A 78 -6.52 -19.92 -0.46
N PHE A 79 -6.83 -19.89 -1.75
CA PHE A 79 -7.18 -21.05 -2.55
C PHE A 79 -6.18 -21.19 -3.69
N GLN A 80 -5.77 -22.42 -3.97
CA GLN A 80 -5.03 -22.76 -5.18
C GLN A 80 -6.02 -23.11 -6.28
N LEU A 81 -5.90 -22.43 -7.42
CA LEU A 81 -6.68 -22.66 -8.62
C LEU A 81 -5.79 -23.25 -9.69
N GLN A 82 -6.29 -24.28 -10.36
CA GLN A 82 -5.68 -24.83 -11.56
C GLN A 82 -6.72 -24.92 -12.67
N TYR A 83 -6.36 -24.41 -13.86
CA TYR A 83 -7.17 -24.61 -15.05
C TYR A 83 -6.54 -25.64 -15.98
N ASP A 84 -7.37 -26.17 -16.86
CA ASP A 84 -6.99 -27.19 -17.84
C ASP A 84 -7.87 -27.03 -19.08
N VAL A 85 -7.25 -27.12 -20.25
CA VAL A 85 -7.92 -27.08 -21.55
C VAL A 85 -8.71 -28.37 -21.80
N GLN A 86 -8.17 -29.52 -21.39
CA GLN A 86 -8.79 -30.84 -21.58
C GLN A 86 -9.82 -31.18 -20.50
N GLY A 87 -9.88 -30.37 -19.43
CA GLY A 87 -10.96 -30.34 -18.45
C GLY A 87 -10.88 -31.32 -17.28
N LYS A 88 -9.93 -32.26 -17.29
CA LYS A 88 -9.84 -33.29 -16.22
C LYS A 88 -9.08 -32.80 -15.00
N ASN A 89 -8.21 -31.80 -15.15
CA ASN A 89 -7.32 -31.31 -14.09
C ASN A 89 -7.72 -29.92 -13.55
N ARG A 90 -8.97 -29.50 -13.76
CA ARG A 90 -9.50 -28.26 -13.20
C ARG A 90 -9.76 -28.44 -11.72
N MET A 91 -9.17 -27.59 -10.89
CA MET A 91 -9.40 -27.67 -9.45
C MET A 91 -9.41 -26.29 -8.79
N GLU A 92 -10.17 -26.21 -7.72
CA GLU A 92 -10.01 -25.22 -6.66
C GLU A 92 -9.80 -25.99 -5.37
N SER A 93 -8.71 -25.71 -4.65
CA SER A 93 -8.42 -26.35 -3.37
C SER A 93 -7.97 -25.32 -2.35
N ILE A 94 -8.30 -25.56 -1.09
CA ILE A 94 -7.86 -24.68 0.00
C ILE A 94 -6.34 -24.80 0.12
N LEU A 95 -5.65 -23.66 0.12
CA LEU A 95 -4.22 -23.58 0.45
C LEU A 95 -4.05 -23.20 1.92
N ASN A 96 -4.84 -22.23 2.37
CA ASN A 96 -4.86 -21.75 3.74
C ASN A 96 -6.30 -21.61 4.24
N PRO A 97 -6.76 -22.48 5.16
CA PRO A 97 -8.06 -22.33 5.80
C PRO A 97 -8.06 -21.30 6.93
N THR A 98 -6.89 -20.86 7.42
CA THR A 98 -6.78 -19.97 8.58
C THR A 98 -7.32 -18.59 8.27
N ILE A 99 -8.27 -18.14 9.09
CA ILE A 99 -8.83 -16.79 9.06
C ILE A 99 -7.91 -15.86 9.86
N LEU A 100 -7.34 -14.85 9.20
CA LEU A 100 -6.36 -13.92 9.78
C LEU A 100 -7.00 -12.62 10.29
N ALA A 101 -8.26 -12.36 9.93
CA ALA A 101 -9.06 -11.24 10.41
C ALA A 101 -10.56 -11.56 10.37
N GLU A 102 -11.29 -11.17 11.42
CA GLU A 102 -12.72 -11.46 11.62
C GLU A 102 -13.49 -10.23 12.09
N GLY A 103 -14.83 -10.28 11.97
CA GLY A 103 -15.71 -9.22 12.45
C GLY A 103 -15.35 -7.84 11.87
N LYS A 104 -15.12 -6.87 12.76
CA LYS A 104 -14.73 -5.49 12.39
C LYS A 104 -13.35 -5.37 11.75
N ASP A 105 -12.47 -6.35 11.97
CA ASP A 105 -11.10 -6.35 11.49
C ASP A 105 -10.99 -6.92 10.06
N ALA A 106 -12.07 -7.56 9.58
CA ALA A 106 -12.18 -8.17 8.25
C ALA A 106 -12.47 -7.12 7.16
N ILE A 107 -11.50 -6.23 6.92
CA ILE A 107 -11.61 -5.09 6.01
C ILE A 107 -11.24 -5.50 4.59
N ILE A 108 -12.06 -5.17 3.60
CA ILE A 108 -11.79 -5.45 2.18
C ILE A 108 -10.47 -4.82 1.77
N GLY A 109 -9.62 -5.59 1.07
CA GLY A 109 -8.31 -5.11 0.65
C GLY A 109 -7.25 -5.14 1.76
N ARG A 110 -7.53 -5.62 2.97
CA ARG A 110 -6.53 -5.73 4.05
C ARG A 110 -5.33 -6.58 3.65
N PHE A 111 -5.56 -7.70 2.99
CA PHE A 111 -4.50 -8.64 2.61
C PHE A 111 -4.16 -8.56 1.12
N THR A 112 -2.88 -8.72 0.80
CA THR A 112 -2.37 -8.84 -0.59
C THR A 112 -1.20 -9.82 -0.67
N LEU A 113 -0.99 -10.43 -1.84
CA LEU A 113 0.11 -11.36 -2.11
C LEU A 113 1.18 -10.69 -2.99
N TYR A 114 2.44 -10.90 -2.64
CA TYR A 114 3.60 -10.51 -3.44
C TYR A 114 4.36 -11.74 -3.92
N PRO A 115 4.60 -11.89 -5.23
CA PRO A 115 5.40 -13.00 -5.75
C PRO A 115 6.86 -12.87 -5.31
N THR A 116 7.53 -13.99 -5.12
CA THR A 116 8.98 -14.05 -4.95
C THR A 116 9.65 -14.62 -6.20
N GLN A 117 10.99 -14.63 -6.24
CA GLN A 117 11.72 -15.33 -7.29
C GLN A 117 11.60 -16.86 -7.18
N ASN A 118 11.25 -17.39 -6.00
CA ASN A 118 10.92 -18.79 -5.84
C ASN A 118 9.48 -19.03 -6.31
N SER A 119 9.32 -19.82 -7.38
CA SER A 119 8.02 -20.12 -8.00
C SER A 119 6.95 -20.64 -7.04
N TRP A 120 7.35 -21.25 -5.92
CA TRP A 120 6.47 -21.88 -4.93
C TRP A 120 6.08 -20.96 -3.78
N THR A 121 6.66 -19.76 -3.72
CA THR A 121 6.60 -18.90 -2.53
C THR A 121 6.08 -17.50 -2.86
N PHE A 122 5.13 -17.05 -2.03
CA PHE A 122 4.63 -15.67 -1.99
C PHE A 122 4.81 -15.09 -0.59
N ILE A 123 4.77 -13.77 -0.49
CA ILE A 123 4.62 -13.05 0.78
C ILE A 123 3.19 -12.54 0.86
N LEU A 124 2.45 -12.96 1.88
CA LEU A 124 1.17 -12.35 2.25
C LEU A 124 1.44 -11.20 3.20
N LEU A 125 1.00 -10.00 2.82
CA LEU A 125 1.11 -8.79 3.64
C LEU A 125 -0.27 -8.40 4.17
N ASP A 126 -0.35 -8.20 5.48
CA ASP A 126 -1.40 -7.43 6.12
C ASP A 126 -1.08 -5.93 5.94
N GLN A 127 -1.82 -5.27 5.05
CA GLN A 127 -1.59 -3.87 4.69
C GLN A 127 -2.03 -2.88 5.78
N ILE A 128 -2.67 -3.36 6.86
CA ILE A 128 -3.14 -2.52 7.96
C ILE A 128 -2.13 -2.50 9.11
N ASP A 129 -1.69 -3.67 9.56
CA ASP A 129 -0.81 -3.78 10.75
C ASP A 129 0.62 -4.24 10.43
N GLY A 130 0.92 -4.53 9.15
CA GLY A 130 2.27 -4.84 8.68
C GLY A 130 2.72 -6.27 8.93
N ARG A 131 1.87 -7.16 9.48
CA ARG A 131 2.22 -8.58 9.62
C ARG A 131 2.45 -9.21 8.25
N ALA A 132 3.50 -10.01 8.16
CA ALA A 132 3.86 -10.72 6.94
C ALA A 132 3.90 -12.24 7.18
N TYR A 133 3.53 -12.99 6.15
CA TYR A 133 3.54 -14.44 6.18
C TYR A 133 4.20 -14.97 4.91
N GLN A 134 5.05 -15.98 5.06
CA GLN A 134 5.47 -16.81 3.94
C GLN A 134 4.30 -17.69 3.54
N VAL A 135 3.92 -17.65 2.27
CA VAL A 135 2.92 -18.53 1.67
C VAL A 135 3.63 -19.51 0.77
N GLN A 136 3.39 -20.81 0.97
CA GLN A 136 3.86 -21.87 0.08
C GLN A 136 2.70 -22.60 -0.57
N TRP A 137 2.75 -22.70 -1.90
CA TRP A 137 1.83 -23.53 -2.68
C TRP A 137 2.54 -24.76 -3.25
N SER A 138 1.79 -25.81 -3.55
CA SER A 138 2.32 -27.06 -4.09
C SER A 138 1.20 -27.87 -4.72
N GLN A 139 1.53 -28.81 -5.61
CA GLN A 139 0.54 -29.82 -6.03
C GLN A 139 0.24 -30.81 -4.90
N ASP A 140 1.21 -31.05 -4.01
CA ASP A 140 1.04 -31.87 -2.82
C ASP A 140 0.42 -31.04 -1.69
N GLU A 141 -0.79 -31.40 -1.26
CA GLU A 141 -1.54 -30.70 -0.20
C GLU A 141 -0.73 -30.57 1.10
N LYS A 142 0.06 -31.60 1.45
CA LYS A 142 0.85 -31.61 2.70
C LYS A 142 2.02 -30.63 2.69
N LYS A 143 2.35 -30.06 1.53
CA LYS A 143 3.44 -29.09 1.33
C LYS A 143 2.93 -27.67 1.12
N ARG A 144 1.63 -27.44 1.34
CA ARG A 144 1.00 -26.12 1.26
C ARG A 144 0.91 -25.52 2.66
N GLY A 145 0.88 -24.19 2.73
CA GLY A 145 0.54 -23.51 3.96
C GLY A 145 1.07 -22.10 4.04
N ILE A 146 0.85 -21.49 5.21
CA ILE A 146 1.38 -20.19 5.56
C ILE A 146 2.16 -20.26 6.87
N VAL A 147 3.23 -19.48 6.97
CA VAL A 147 4.06 -19.38 8.18
C VAL A 147 4.31 -17.89 8.48
N PRO A 148 4.07 -17.40 9.70
CA PRO A 148 4.38 -16.02 10.06
C PRO A 148 5.87 -15.71 9.89
N ILE A 149 6.18 -14.53 9.35
CA ILE A 149 7.54 -13.99 9.30
C ILE A 149 7.68 -13.07 10.51
N VAL A 150 8.31 -13.57 11.57
CA VAL A 150 8.54 -12.78 12.78
C VAL A 150 9.77 -11.88 12.61
N GLY A 151 9.60 -10.58 12.84
CA GLY A 151 10.72 -9.66 13.01
C GLY A 151 11.33 -9.82 14.41
N VAL A 152 12.65 -9.74 14.50
CA VAL A 152 13.33 -9.57 15.80
C VAL A 152 12.95 -8.20 16.35
N SER A 153 12.22 -8.16 17.46
CA SER A 153 12.02 -6.94 18.23
C SER A 153 13.33 -6.60 18.95
N PHE A 154 14.05 -5.60 18.44
CA PHE A 154 15.10 -4.95 19.22
C PHE A 154 14.42 -4.19 20.36
N SER A 155 14.43 -4.75 21.56
CA SER A 155 14.16 -3.97 22.75
C SER A 155 15.26 -2.92 22.87
N TYR A 156 14.92 -1.65 22.63
CA TYR A 156 15.77 -0.53 23.00
C TYR A 156 15.88 -0.54 24.54
N SER A 157 16.92 -1.18 25.06
CA SER A 157 17.34 -0.96 26.44
C SER A 157 17.93 0.44 26.52
N ASN A 158 17.11 1.43 26.82
CA ASN A 158 17.58 2.71 27.33
C ASN A 158 18.24 2.43 28.70
N GLN A 159 19.53 2.10 28.68
CA GLN A 159 20.38 2.31 29.84
C GLN A 159 20.91 3.74 29.72
N PRO A 160 20.52 4.67 30.61
CA PRO A 160 21.13 5.99 30.60
C PRO A 160 22.60 5.82 30.97
N ASN A 161 23.48 6.29 30.08
CA ASN A 161 24.90 6.41 30.38
C ASN A 161 25.06 7.29 31.61
N THR A 162 25.41 6.68 32.74
CA THR A 162 25.96 7.41 33.89
C THR A 162 27.37 7.82 33.51
N PHE A 163 27.55 9.13 33.31
CA PHE A 163 28.85 9.79 33.31
C PHE A 163 29.52 9.71 34.69
#